data_AF-A0A6L7GU43-F1
#
_entry.id   AF-A0A6L7GU43-F1
#
_cell.length_a   1.000
_cell.length_b   1.000
_cell.length_c   1.000
_cell.angle_alpha   90.00
_cell.angle_beta   90.00
_cell.angle_gamma   90.00
#
_symmetry.space_group_name_H-M   'P 1'
#
loop_
_entity.id
_entity.type
_entity.pdbx_description
1 polymer ?
#
loop_
_entity_poly.entity_id
_entity_poly.type
_entity_poly.pdbx_seq_one_letter_code
_entity_poly.pdbx_strand_id
1 'polypeptide(L)'
;MRATDHVDGVEVLWRPGCAFCARLRRGLRRHNISTTELNIWDDENAAARVRNVTGGDETVPTVFVGSVAMVNPSVRQVVAAIESEFPDRAREFLGDRDTTRRSWWSRLRWRS
;
A
#
# COMPACT_ATOMS: atom_id res chain seq x y z
N MET A 1 18.85 2.58 -10.69
CA MET A 1 18.26 2.76 -9.35
C MET A 1 16.76 2.84 -9.53
N ARG A 2 15.99 1.86 -9.01
CA ARG A 2 14.53 2.07 -8.90
C ARG A 2 14.33 3.06 -7.76
N ALA A 3 13.64 4.17 -8.02
CA ALA A 3 13.27 5.11 -6.97
C ALA A 3 12.50 4.32 -5.89
N THR A 4 12.92 4.45 -4.63
CA THR A 4 12.32 3.75 -3.49
C THR A 4 10.84 4.07 -3.29
N ASP A 5 10.36 5.11 -3.97
CA ASP A 5 9.03 5.69 -3.81
C ASP A 5 8.08 5.30 -4.94
N HIS A 6 8.57 4.61 -5.98
CA HIS A 6 7.73 4.10 -7.08
C HIS A 6 7.38 2.63 -6.90
N VAL A 7 6.09 2.31 -6.95
CA VAL A 7 5.53 0.95 -6.81
C VAL A 7 4.65 0.60 -8.01
N ASP A 8 4.77 -0.62 -8.53
CA ASP A 8 3.86 -1.13 -9.59
C ASP A 8 2.58 -1.70 -8.95
N GLY A 9 1.82 -0.83 -8.30
CA GLY A 9 0.55 -1.17 -7.66
C GLY A 9 0.20 -0.28 -6.47
N VAL A 10 -0.43 -0.86 -5.44
CA VAL A 10 -0.86 -0.17 -4.22
C VAL A 10 -0.19 -0.81 -3.01
N GLU A 11 0.67 -0.06 -2.31
CA GLU A 11 1.29 -0.49 -1.06
C GLU A 11 0.72 0.29 0.12
N VAL A 12 0.41 -0.41 1.22
CA VAL A 12 -0.08 0.19 2.47
C VAL A 12 0.92 -0.10 3.57
N LEU A 13 1.59 0.95 4.06
CA LEU A 13 2.50 0.87 5.19
C LEU A 13 1.72 1.11 6.49
N TRP A 14 1.84 0.19 7.43
CA TRP A 14 1.02 0.14 8.64
C TRP A 14 1.83 -0.37 9.85
N ARG A 15 1.26 -0.27 11.05
CA ARG A 15 1.79 -0.90 12.27
C ARG A 15 0.70 -1.48 13.18
N PRO A 16 1.01 -2.47 14.04
CA PRO A 16 0.09 -2.98 15.06
C PRO A 16 -0.45 -1.88 15.98
N GLY A 17 -1.70 -2.03 16.45
CA GLY A 17 -2.35 -1.06 17.34
C GLY A 17 -2.83 0.24 16.68
N CYS A 18 -2.56 0.45 15.39
CA CYS A 18 -3.01 1.64 14.65
C CYS A 18 -4.49 1.53 14.22
N ALA A 19 -5.38 2.26 14.90
CA ALA A 19 -6.82 2.27 14.59
C ALA A 19 -7.12 2.81 13.16
N PHE A 20 -6.40 3.85 12.71
CA PHE A 20 -6.55 4.40 11.36
C PHE A 20 -6.16 3.39 10.28
N CYS A 21 -5.07 2.65 10.51
CA CYS A 21 -4.60 1.60 9.62
C CYS A 21 -5.63 0.48 9.48
N ALA A 22 -6.22 0.04 10.60
CA ALA A 22 -7.29 -0.95 10.59
C ALA A 22 -8.52 -0.47 9.80
N ARG A 23 -8.92 0.81 9.99
CA ARG A 23 -10.04 1.43 9.29
C ARG A 23 -9.80 1.50 7.78
N LEU A 24 -8.63 2.00 7.35
CA LEU A 24 -8.28 2.13 5.94
C LEU A 24 -8.21 0.76 5.27
N ARG A 25 -7.44 -0.17 5.83
CA ARG A 25 -7.28 -1.54 5.29
C ARG A 25 -8.62 -2.27 5.15
N ARG A 26 -9.52 -2.13 6.12
CA ARG A 26 -10.91 -2.65 6.02
C ARG A 26 -11.70 -1.97 4.90
N GLY A 27 -11.50 -0.67 4.70
CA GLY A 27 -12.08 0.07 3.58
C GLY A 27 -11.60 -0.49 2.24
N LEU A 28 -10.30 -0.56 2.02
CA LEU A 28 -9.68 -1.06 0.79
C LEU A 28 -10.15 -2.48 0.45
N ARG A 29 -10.18 -3.39 1.44
CA ARG A 29 -10.74 -4.74 1.26
C ARG A 29 -12.21 -4.76 0.86
N ARG A 30 -13.05 -3.89 1.43
CA ARG A 30 -14.48 -3.81 1.06
C ARG A 30 -14.72 -3.29 -0.37
N HIS A 31 -13.75 -2.54 -0.90
CA HIS A 31 -13.74 -2.06 -2.27
C HIS A 31 -12.97 -2.98 -3.22
N ASN A 32 -12.58 -4.18 -2.77
CA ASN A 32 -11.79 -5.16 -3.54
C ASN A 32 -10.52 -4.56 -4.14
N ILE A 33 -9.88 -3.63 -3.43
CA ILE A 33 -8.63 -3.03 -3.88
C ILE A 33 -7.50 -4.01 -3.57
N SER A 34 -6.76 -4.40 -4.62
CA SER A 34 -5.56 -5.22 -4.47
C SER A 34 -4.43 -4.39 -3.85
N THR A 35 -3.96 -4.80 -2.67
CA THR A 35 -2.92 -4.07 -1.93
C THR A 35 -1.85 -4.98 -1.36
N THR A 36 -0.60 -4.53 -1.42
CA THR A 36 0.52 -5.09 -0.64
C THR A 36 0.60 -4.36 0.71
N GLU A 37 0.45 -5.07 1.81
CA GLU A 37 0.48 -4.46 3.16
C GLU A 37 1.82 -4.73 3.84
N LEU A 38 2.54 -3.68 4.23
CA LEU A 38 3.88 -3.75 4.83
C LEU A 38 3.86 -3.22 6.26
N ASN A 39 4.30 -4.04 7.23
CA ASN A 39 4.43 -3.62 8.61
C ASN A 39 5.76 -2.88 8.81
N ILE A 40 5.70 -1.61 9.17
CA ILE A 40 6.92 -0.78 9.37
C ILE A 40 7.75 -1.21 10.58
N TRP A 41 7.18 -1.98 11.51
CA TRP A 41 7.96 -2.54 12.63
C TRP A 41 8.83 -3.73 12.23
N ASP A 42 8.42 -4.47 11.19
CA ASP A 42 9.12 -5.67 10.75
C ASP A 42 10.04 -5.39 9.54
N ASP A 43 9.89 -4.24 8.90
CA ASP A 43 10.61 -3.84 7.68
C ASP A 43 11.19 -2.43 7.84
N GLU A 44 12.51 -2.37 8.07
CA GLU A 44 13.26 -1.12 8.19
C GLU A 44 13.19 -0.25 6.93
N ASN A 45 13.09 -0.87 5.73
CA ASN A 45 12.94 -0.12 4.48
C ASN A 45 11.55 0.51 4.40
N ALA A 46 10.50 -0.19 4.85
CA ALA A 46 9.18 0.38 4.95
C ALA A 46 9.17 1.57 5.94
N ALA A 47 9.77 1.43 7.12
CA ALA A 47 9.91 2.54 8.06
C ALA A 47 10.66 3.74 7.45
N ALA A 48 11.76 3.50 6.75
CA ALA A 48 12.52 4.56 6.07
C ALA A 48 11.68 5.30 5.01
N ARG A 49 10.86 4.58 4.23
CA ARG A 49 9.94 5.21 3.25
C ARG A 49 8.87 6.06 3.91
N VAL A 50 8.31 5.63 5.05
CA VAL A 50 7.37 6.48 5.80
C VAL A 50 8.05 7.76 6.25
N ARG A 51 9.23 7.67 6.89
CA ARG A 51 9.97 8.85 7.35
C ARG A 51 10.33 9.80 6.22
N ASN A 52 10.67 9.27 5.04
CA ASN A 52 10.96 10.09 3.86
C ASN A 52 9.73 10.92 3.44
N VAL A 53 8.55 10.29 3.38
CA VAL A 53 7.30 10.95 2.93
C VAL A 53 6.74 11.93 3.95
N THR A 54 6.94 11.68 5.25
CA THR A 54 6.37 12.47 6.34
C THR A 54 7.29 13.58 6.83
N GLY A 55 8.53 13.66 6.34
CA GLY A 55 9.53 14.62 6.83
C GLY A 55 10.22 14.21 8.13
N GLY A 56 10.28 12.91 8.43
CA GLY A 56 11.04 12.33 9.53
C GLY A 56 10.24 11.43 10.48
N ASP A 57 8.91 11.51 10.43
CA ASP A 57 8.02 10.80 11.35
C ASP A 57 7.57 9.43 10.85
N GLU A 58 7.17 8.53 11.74
CA GLU A 58 6.53 7.25 11.38
C GLU A 58 5.01 7.35 11.37
N THR A 59 4.47 8.33 10.64
CA THR A 59 3.02 8.52 10.54
C THR A 59 2.42 7.49 9.59
N VAL A 60 1.45 6.72 10.10
CA VAL A 60 0.74 5.67 9.36
C VAL A 60 -0.78 5.80 9.57
N PRO A 61 -1.62 5.32 8.62
CA PRO A 61 -1.25 4.60 7.41
C PRO A 61 -0.68 5.50 6.32
N THR A 62 0.38 5.05 5.65
CA THR A 62 0.92 5.70 4.44
C THR A 62 0.71 4.78 3.26
N VAL A 63 0.21 5.32 2.15
CA VAL A 63 -0.11 4.54 0.96
C VAL A 63 0.71 5.04 -0.21
N PHE A 64 1.33 4.12 -0.93
CA PHE A 64 1.97 4.36 -2.22
C PHE A 64 1.09 3.81 -3.34
N VAL A 65 0.90 4.59 -4.39
CA VAL A 65 0.22 4.20 -5.62
C VAL A 65 1.06 4.71 -6.78
N GLY A 66 1.63 3.83 -7.61
CA GLY A 66 2.51 4.30 -8.68
C GLY A 66 3.67 5.12 -8.12
N SER A 67 3.77 6.36 -8.56
CA SER A 67 4.73 7.37 -8.09
C SER A 67 4.21 8.26 -6.94
N VAL A 68 2.94 8.12 -6.55
CA VAL A 68 2.27 8.97 -5.57
C VAL A 68 2.32 8.34 -4.18
N ALA A 69 2.70 9.14 -3.18
CA ALA A 69 2.63 8.78 -1.77
C ALA A 69 1.59 9.65 -1.04
N MET A 70 0.79 9.05 -0.16
CA MET A 70 -0.26 9.71 0.60
C MET A 70 -0.20 9.32 2.07
N VAL A 71 -0.23 10.32 2.95
CA VAL A 71 -0.29 10.11 4.41
C VAL A 71 -1.74 10.15 4.87
N ASN A 72 -2.16 9.08 5.55
CA ASN A 72 -3.52 8.85 6.07
C ASN A 72 -4.66 9.12 5.06
N PRO A 73 -4.62 8.56 3.84
CA PRO A 73 -5.65 8.82 2.85
C PRO A 73 -6.98 8.12 3.18
N SER A 74 -8.06 8.65 2.62
CA SER A 74 -9.33 7.94 2.49
C SER A 74 -9.29 6.92 1.34
N VAL A 75 -10.22 5.94 1.35
CA VAL A 75 -10.34 4.97 0.24
C VAL A 75 -10.59 5.67 -1.10
N ARG A 76 -11.38 6.75 -1.12
CA ARG A 76 -11.66 7.52 -2.33
C ARG A 76 -10.40 8.16 -2.92
N GLN A 77 -9.50 8.65 -2.07
CA GLN A 77 -8.21 9.18 -2.52
C GLN A 77 -7.33 8.07 -3.10
N VAL A 78 -7.35 6.87 -2.52
CA VAL A 78 -6.62 5.72 -3.07
C VAL A 78 -7.16 5.32 -4.44
N VAL A 79 -8.49 5.28 -4.62
CA VAL A 79 -9.11 5.00 -5.92
C VAL A 79 -8.72 6.04 -6.97
N ALA A 80 -8.83 7.33 -6.63
CA ALA A 80 -8.46 8.41 -7.55
C ALA A 80 -6.97 8.35 -7.95
N ALA A 81 -6.10 8.00 -7.00
CA ALA A 81 -4.68 7.80 -7.29
C ALA A 81 -4.45 6.61 -8.23
N ILE A 82 -5.18 5.51 -8.08
CA ILE A 82 -5.09 4.34 -8.97
C ILE A 82 -5.50 4.74 -10.40
N GLU A 83 -6.61 5.46 -10.55
CA GLU A 83 -7.11 5.91 -11.85
C GLU A 83 -6.13 6.88 -12.53
N SER A 84 -5.46 7.73 -11.76
CA SER A 84 -4.47 8.68 -12.25
C SER A 84 -3.15 8.00 -12.66
N GLU A 85 -2.63 7.10 -11.80
CA GLU A 85 -1.31 6.50 -11.99
C GLU A 85 -1.34 5.30 -12.95
N PHE A 86 -2.50 4.66 -13.10
CA PHE A 86 -2.68 3.46 -13.92
C PHE A 86 -3.92 3.58 -14.83
N PRO A 87 -4.01 4.58 -15.72
CA PRO A 87 -5.22 4.84 -16.51
C PRO A 87 -5.68 3.63 -17.34
N ASP A 88 -4.73 2.88 -17.92
CA ASP A 88 -5.03 1.70 -18.75
C ASP A 88 -5.16 0.40 -17.94
N ARG A 89 -4.79 0.41 -16.65
CA ARG A 89 -4.66 -0.78 -15.79
C ARG A 89 -5.41 -0.65 -14.46
N ALA A 90 -6.19 0.41 -14.25
CA ALA A 90 -6.89 0.67 -12.99
C ALA A 90 -7.77 -0.52 -12.54
N ARG A 91 -8.39 -1.21 -13.50
CA ARG A 91 -9.22 -2.42 -13.27
C ARG A 91 -8.44 -3.62 -12.71
N GLU A 92 -7.12 -3.66 -12.87
CA GLU A 92 -6.29 -4.71 -12.26
C GLU A 92 -6.24 -4.55 -10.73
N PHE A 93 -6.32 -3.30 -10.24
CA PHE A 93 -6.25 -2.98 -8.82
C PHE A 93 -7.62 -2.79 -8.19
N LEU A 94 -8.58 -2.27 -8.95
CA LEU A 94 -9.97 -2.12 -8.56
C LEU A 94 -10.73 -3.40 -8.93
N GLY A 95 -10.74 -4.38 -8.03
CA GLY A 95 -11.36 -5.67 -8.30
C GLY A 95 -12.86 -5.54 -8.59
N ASP A 96 -13.31 -6.25 -9.63
CA ASP A 96 -14.73 -6.58 -9.77
C ASP A 96 -15.16 -7.44 -8.57
N ARG A 97 -16.45 -7.43 -8.20
CA ARG A 97 -16.96 -8.00 -6.94
C ARG A 97 -16.73 -9.50 -6.71
N ASP A 98 -16.14 -10.20 -7.67
CA ASP A 98 -15.91 -11.63 -7.64
C ASP A 98 -14.45 -11.94 -8.07
N THR A 99 -13.60 -12.31 -7.11
CA THR A 99 -12.63 -13.41 -7.22
C THR A 99 -11.78 -13.49 -5.96
N THR A 100 -12.00 -14.60 -5.27
CA THR A 100 -11.23 -15.07 -4.13
C THR A 100 -9.89 -15.66 -4.59
N ARG A 101 -8.81 -15.39 -3.84
CA ARG A 101 -7.50 -16.10 -3.79
C ARG A 101 -6.58 -16.04 -5.03
N ARG A 102 -5.39 -15.44 -4.85
CA ARG A 102 -4.01 -15.87 -5.23
C ARG A 102 -3.13 -14.59 -5.15
N SER A 103 -2.09 -14.45 -4.32
CA SER A 103 -0.90 -15.29 -4.21
C SER A 103 -0.24 -15.06 -2.84
N TRP A 104 -0.46 -16.04 -1.97
CA TRP A 104 0.28 -16.32 -0.75
C TRP A 104 1.63 -16.93 -1.19
N TRP A 105 2.77 -16.40 -0.72
CA TRP A 105 4.13 -16.92 -0.91
C TRP A 105 4.82 -16.75 -2.28
N SER A 106 5.69 -15.73 -2.36
CA SER A 106 6.95 -15.71 -3.15
C SER A 106 7.73 -14.46 -2.72
N ARG A 107 8.48 -14.47 -1.61
CA ARG A 107 9.91 -14.84 -1.61
C ARG A 107 10.36 -15.10 -0.17
N LEU A 108 10.30 -16.37 0.23
CA LEU A 108 11.20 -16.92 1.23
C LEU A 108 12.58 -17.03 0.59
N ARG A 109 13.49 -16.08 0.87
CA ARG A 109 14.94 -16.23 0.63
C ARG A 109 15.72 -15.51 1.73
N TRP A 110 15.69 -16.09 2.93
CA TRP A 110 16.78 -15.95 3.89
C TRP A 110 17.54 -17.28 3.89
N ARG A 111 18.78 -17.23 3.41
CA ARG A 111 19.77 -18.32 3.49
C ARG A 111 21.15 -17.67 3.34
N SER A 112 21.79 -17.36 4.46
CA SER A 112 23.12 -17.83 4.89
C SER A 112 23.52 -17.07 6.14
#